data_AF-A0A5E4A775-F1
#
_entry.id   AF-A0A5E4A775-F1
#
_cell.length_a   1.000
_cell.length_b   1.000
_cell.length_c   1.000
_cell.angle_alpha   90.00
_cell.angle_beta   90.00
_cell.angle_gamma   90.00
#
_symmetry.space_group_name_H-M   'P 1'
#
loop_
_entity.id
_entity.type
_entity.pdbx_description
1 polymer ?
#
loop_
_entity_poly.entity_id
_entity_poly.type
_entity_poly.pdbx_seq_one_letter_code
_entity_poly.pdbx_strand_id
1 'polypeptide(L)'
;MVASSEGSLGALGWGTSPHVRCASLLLVPKMLGKEGRLFILGYALAAIYAGPVANLQHNLNEVIASLGCTVEHQIKNARAAWRISTAPLRAVFKDLLSSRASLKAEAKNISTSFEDLDAQVNSEAGFVPEDAADSEETAQGAQARGAPSSRLHLSTQKMYELKTKLRCSCEGAPGSTGRGRPQRRGPDVVNRAILSCHRWFDQKHQECMRRISVPLLNHLFCLPMKFKFFCDIAKVMEVWCRSRIPVEGNFGQTYDSLNQSIRGLDEEFSANIDIKEERQAAVLGVNLSWQHVSTEVRESVQRQEARLQWALGLLHVLMSCAFLLVLHS
;
A
#
# COMPACT_ATOMS: atom_id res chain seq x y z
N MET A 1 -9.55 -65.96 -29.77
CA MET A 1 -10.11 -67.23 -30.29
C MET A 1 -9.08 -68.10 -31.03
N VAL A 2 -7.78 -68.00 -30.71
CA VAL A 2 -6.73 -68.84 -31.35
C VAL A 2 -6.27 -69.99 -30.45
N ALA A 3 -6.48 -69.90 -29.13
CA ALA A 3 -6.05 -70.93 -28.17
C ALA A 3 -6.92 -72.21 -28.17
N SER A 4 -8.12 -72.19 -28.76
CA SER A 4 -9.04 -73.34 -28.72
C SER A 4 -8.81 -74.38 -29.83
N SER A 5 -8.11 -74.02 -30.91
CA SER A 5 -7.80 -74.96 -32.01
C SER A 5 -6.56 -75.80 -31.75
N GLU A 6 -5.58 -75.29 -30.99
CA GLU A 6 -4.32 -76.00 -30.73
C GLU A 6 -4.47 -77.13 -29.69
N GLY A 7 -5.29 -76.91 -28.65
CA GLY A 7 -5.54 -77.93 -27.62
C GLY A 7 -6.31 -79.15 -28.15
N SER A 8 -7.18 -78.95 -29.14
CA SER A 8 -8.01 -80.01 -29.71
C SER A 8 -7.20 -80.98 -30.58
N LEU A 9 -6.17 -80.49 -31.28
CA LEU A 9 -5.27 -81.32 -32.09
C LEU A 9 -4.32 -82.15 -31.21
N GLY A 10 -3.84 -81.56 -30.12
CA GLY A 10 -3.00 -82.25 -29.12
C GLY A 10 -3.74 -83.39 -28.42
N ALA A 11 -5.01 -83.19 -28.05
CA ALA A 11 -5.84 -84.21 -27.41
C ALA A 11 -6.14 -85.40 -28.36
N LEU A 12 -6.42 -85.13 -29.63
CA LEU A 12 -6.62 -86.16 -30.66
C LEU A 12 -5.32 -86.93 -30.94
N GLY A 13 -4.17 -86.25 -31.02
CA GLY A 13 -2.86 -86.88 -31.19
C GLY A 13 -2.45 -87.74 -30.00
N TRP A 14 -2.80 -87.31 -28.77
CA TRP A 14 -2.63 -88.12 -27.57
C TRP A 14 -3.50 -89.38 -27.60
N GLY A 15 -4.72 -89.30 -28.15
CA GLY A 15 -5.61 -90.44 -28.29
C GLY A 15 -5.13 -91.48 -29.30
N THR A 16 -4.49 -91.07 -30.39
CA THR A 16 -4.26 -91.93 -31.58
C THR A 16 -2.82 -92.40 -31.78
N SER A 17 -1.81 -91.71 -31.21
CA SER A 17 -0.39 -92.02 -31.47
C SER A 17 0.40 -92.34 -30.19
N PRO A 18 0.99 -93.54 -30.07
CA PRO A 18 1.90 -93.89 -28.97
C PRO A 18 3.12 -92.97 -28.88
N HIS A 19 3.63 -92.52 -30.04
CA HIS A 19 4.77 -91.60 -30.10
C HIS A 19 4.43 -90.25 -29.47
N VAL A 20 3.21 -89.73 -29.70
CA VAL A 20 2.75 -88.49 -29.10
C VAL A 20 2.61 -88.63 -27.59
N ARG A 21 2.06 -89.76 -27.09
CA ARG A 21 1.96 -90.07 -25.65
C ARG A 21 3.33 -90.17 -24.97
N CYS A 22 4.30 -90.85 -25.59
CA CYS A 22 5.65 -91.00 -25.04
C CYS A 22 6.42 -89.68 -25.03
N ALA A 23 6.38 -88.92 -26.12
CA ALA A 23 7.05 -87.63 -26.22
C ALA A 23 6.56 -86.65 -25.14
N SER A 24 5.25 -86.63 -24.89
CA SER A 24 4.64 -85.75 -23.91
C SER A 24 4.83 -86.20 -22.45
N LEU A 25 4.81 -87.52 -22.16
CA LEU A 25 5.21 -88.07 -20.85
C LEU A 25 6.69 -87.81 -20.52
N LEU A 26 7.55 -87.63 -21.54
CA LEU A 26 8.96 -87.25 -21.38
C LEU A 26 9.17 -85.73 -21.31
N LEU A 27 8.32 -84.95 -21.99
CA LEU A 27 8.38 -83.49 -22.01
C LEU A 27 8.06 -82.88 -20.64
N VAL A 28 7.01 -83.38 -19.99
CA VAL A 28 6.50 -82.80 -18.73
C VAL A 28 7.54 -82.88 -17.60
N PRO A 29 8.25 -84.01 -17.36
CA PRO A 29 9.35 -84.07 -16.39
C PRO A 29 10.55 -83.20 -16.77
N LYS A 30 10.87 -83.04 -18.07
CA LYS A 30 11.97 -82.21 -18.56
C LYS A 30 11.72 -80.71 -18.36
N MET A 31 10.45 -80.28 -18.45
CA MET A 31 10.03 -78.89 -18.18
C MET A 31 10.02 -78.53 -16.68
N LEU A 32 10.06 -79.52 -15.77
CA LEU A 32 10.17 -79.31 -14.32
C LEU A 32 11.62 -79.21 -13.81
N GLY A 33 12.61 -79.37 -14.70
CA GLY A 33 14.04 -79.22 -14.42
C GLY A 33 14.51 -77.75 -14.34
N LYS A 34 15.81 -77.54 -14.10
CA LYS A 34 16.41 -76.19 -14.02
C LYS A 34 16.20 -75.38 -15.31
N GLU A 35 16.30 -76.02 -16.47
CA GLU A 35 16.12 -75.39 -17.80
C GLU A 35 14.64 -75.04 -18.10
N GLY A 36 13.70 -75.89 -17.68
CA GLY A 36 12.27 -75.65 -17.91
C GLY A 36 11.68 -74.50 -17.08
N ARG A 37 12.26 -74.19 -15.91
CA ARG A 37 11.88 -73.01 -15.12
C ARG A 37 12.16 -71.70 -15.86
N LEU A 38 13.23 -71.64 -16.64
CA LEU A 38 13.56 -70.47 -17.46
C LEU A 38 12.52 -70.27 -18.58
N PHE A 39 12.04 -71.37 -19.16
CA PHE A 39 10.93 -71.37 -20.12
C PHE A 39 9.62 -70.85 -19.52
N ILE A 40 9.24 -71.35 -18.34
CA ILE A 40 8.03 -70.92 -17.66
C ILE A 40 8.13 -69.44 -17.26
N LEU A 41 9.29 -69.00 -16.77
CA LEU A 41 9.52 -67.60 -16.41
C LEU A 41 9.46 -66.68 -17.64
N GLY A 42 10.06 -67.08 -18.77
CA GLY A 42 9.99 -66.32 -20.01
C GLY A 42 8.57 -66.21 -20.58
N TYR A 43 7.80 -67.31 -20.52
CA TYR A 43 6.38 -67.30 -20.90
C TYR A 43 5.54 -66.41 -19.98
N ALA A 44 5.78 -66.48 -18.66
CA ALA A 44 5.12 -65.60 -17.70
C ALA A 44 5.46 -64.11 -17.97
N LEU A 45 6.71 -63.79 -18.29
CA LEU A 45 7.14 -62.43 -18.63
C LEU A 45 6.44 -61.92 -19.90
N ALA A 46 6.35 -62.76 -20.92
CA ALA A 46 5.65 -62.44 -22.16
C ALA A 46 4.15 -62.22 -21.93
N ALA A 47 3.51 -63.05 -21.11
CA ALA A 47 2.09 -62.92 -20.76
C ALA A 47 1.81 -61.64 -19.94
N ILE A 48 2.69 -61.29 -18.99
CA ILE A 48 2.60 -60.05 -18.21
C ILE A 48 2.74 -58.82 -19.10
N TYR A 49 3.60 -58.88 -20.11
CA TYR A 49 3.77 -57.76 -21.02
C TYR A 49 2.58 -57.60 -21.98
N ALA A 50 2.14 -58.69 -22.60
CA ALA A 50 1.04 -58.68 -23.57
C ALA A 50 -0.31 -58.28 -22.96
N GLY A 51 -0.51 -58.48 -21.65
CA GLY A 51 -1.73 -58.09 -20.96
C GLY A 51 -1.55 -56.82 -20.11
N PRO A 52 -1.15 -56.94 -18.83
CA PRO A 52 -1.07 -55.83 -17.89
C PRO A 52 -0.28 -54.59 -18.36
N VAL A 53 0.89 -54.77 -18.99
CA VAL A 53 1.76 -53.65 -19.38
C VAL A 53 1.17 -52.88 -20.55
N ALA A 54 0.66 -53.57 -21.57
CA ALA A 54 -0.03 -52.93 -22.70
C ALA A 54 -1.27 -52.13 -22.23
N ASN A 55 -2.03 -52.66 -21.27
CA ASN A 55 -3.16 -51.95 -20.67
C ASN A 55 -2.72 -50.69 -19.88
N LEU A 56 -1.64 -50.78 -19.11
CA LEU A 56 -1.11 -49.63 -18.36
C LEU A 56 -0.66 -48.50 -19.29
N GLN A 57 -0.06 -48.83 -20.44
CA GLN A 57 0.35 -47.85 -21.44
C GLN A 57 -0.84 -47.12 -22.09
N HIS A 58 -1.92 -47.86 -22.40
CA HIS A 58 -3.14 -47.24 -22.91
C HIS A 58 -3.71 -46.24 -21.90
N ASN A 59 -3.81 -46.66 -20.63
CA ASN A 59 -4.26 -45.77 -19.55
C ASN A 59 -3.33 -44.56 -19.35
N LEU A 60 -2.02 -44.73 -19.49
CA LEU A 60 -1.06 -43.64 -19.38
C LEU A 60 -1.29 -42.56 -20.45
N ASN A 61 -1.57 -42.96 -21.69
CA ASN A 61 -1.88 -42.01 -22.77
C ASN A 61 -3.15 -41.19 -22.49
N GLU A 62 -4.16 -41.82 -21.87
CA GLU A 62 -5.40 -41.15 -21.49
C GLU A 62 -5.20 -40.21 -20.29
N VAL A 63 -4.40 -40.63 -19.31
CA VAL A 63 -4.00 -39.80 -18.16
C VAL A 63 -3.26 -38.55 -18.63
N ILE A 64 -2.32 -38.68 -19.58
CA ILE A 64 -1.63 -37.53 -20.17
C ILE A 64 -2.65 -36.59 -20.80
N ALA A 65 -3.59 -37.08 -21.63
CA ALA A 65 -4.61 -36.21 -22.23
C ALA A 65 -5.46 -35.46 -21.16
N SER A 66 -5.89 -36.17 -20.11
CA SER A 66 -6.70 -35.61 -19.01
C SER A 66 -5.96 -34.56 -18.18
N LEU A 67 -4.68 -34.82 -17.86
CA LEU A 67 -3.83 -33.86 -17.15
C LEU A 67 -3.68 -32.55 -17.93
N GLY A 68 -3.64 -32.61 -19.25
CA GLY A 68 -3.61 -31.44 -20.11
C GLY A 68 -4.81 -30.53 -19.95
N CYS A 69 -6.01 -31.10 -20.04
CA CYS A 69 -7.24 -30.36 -19.82
C CYS A 69 -7.26 -29.74 -18.41
N THR A 70 -6.78 -30.48 -17.41
CA THR A 70 -6.74 -30.01 -16.02
C THR A 70 -5.80 -28.81 -15.86
N VAL A 71 -4.59 -28.89 -16.40
CA VAL A 71 -3.59 -27.81 -16.33
C VAL A 71 -4.07 -26.59 -17.12
N GLU A 72 -4.59 -26.79 -18.34
CA GLU A 72 -5.11 -25.68 -19.15
C GLU A 72 -6.29 -24.98 -18.45
N HIS A 73 -7.18 -25.75 -17.81
CA HIS A 73 -8.28 -25.21 -17.03
C HIS A 73 -7.79 -24.44 -15.81
N GLN A 74 -6.78 -24.94 -15.08
CA GLN A 74 -6.20 -24.23 -13.94
C GLN A 74 -5.56 -22.91 -14.36
N ILE A 75 -4.84 -22.88 -15.49
CA ILE A 75 -4.23 -21.66 -16.04
C ILE A 75 -5.32 -20.65 -16.43
N LYS A 76 -6.38 -21.09 -17.11
CA LYS A 76 -7.49 -20.22 -17.50
C LYS A 76 -8.19 -19.62 -16.27
N ASN A 77 -8.49 -20.44 -15.26
CA ASN A 77 -9.11 -19.98 -14.02
C ASN A 77 -8.22 -19.00 -13.24
N ALA A 78 -6.93 -19.33 -13.08
CA ALA A 78 -5.98 -18.47 -12.38
C ALA A 78 -5.85 -17.10 -13.07
N ARG A 79 -5.81 -17.08 -14.40
CA ARG A 79 -5.77 -15.83 -15.19
C ARG A 79 -7.05 -15.02 -15.03
N ALA A 80 -8.21 -15.67 -15.02
CA ALA A 80 -9.49 -15.00 -14.81
C ALA A 80 -9.57 -14.41 -13.39
N ALA A 81 -9.24 -15.21 -12.37
CA ALA A 81 -9.20 -14.78 -10.97
C ALA A 81 -8.23 -13.60 -10.77
N TRP A 82 -7.03 -13.67 -11.34
CA TRP A 82 -6.06 -12.58 -11.33
C TRP A 82 -6.61 -11.31 -11.97
N ARG A 83 -7.25 -11.41 -13.14
CA ARG A 83 -7.83 -10.24 -13.82
C ARG A 83 -8.90 -9.56 -12.98
N ILE A 84 -9.78 -10.34 -12.37
CA ILE A 84 -10.88 -9.86 -11.53
C ILE A 84 -10.32 -9.23 -10.24
N SER A 85 -9.36 -9.87 -9.57
CA SER A 85 -8.78 -9.36 -8.32
C SER A 85 -7.98 -8.07 -8.52
N THR A 86 -7.32 -7.92 -9.68
CA THR A 86 -6.52 -6.72 -10.01
C THR A 86 -7.31 -5.62 -10.73
N ALA A 87 -8.56 -5.86 -11.11
CA ALA A 87 -9.43 -4.86 -11.73
C ALA A 87 -9.62 -3.59 -10.89
N PRO A 88 -9.97 -3.66 -9.58
CA PRO A 88 -10.16 -2.45 -8.78
C PRO A 88 -8.87 -1.63 -8.65
N LEU A 89 -7.72 -2.28 -8.47
CA LEU A 89 -6.43 -1.59 -8.41
C LEU A 89 -6.15 -0.84 -9.71
N ARG A 90 -6.33 -1.47 -10.88
CA ARG A 90 -6.15 -0.78 -12.17
C ARG A 90 -7.08 0.41 -12.32
N ALA A 91 -8.33 0.30 -11.87
CA ALA A 91 -9.28 1.41 -11.93
C ALA A 91 -8.80 2.59 -11.09
N VAL A 92 -8.44 2.35 -9.82
CA VAL A 92 -7.92 3.39 -8.92
C VAL A 92 -6.66 4.05 -9.48
N PHE A 93 -5.68 3.27 -9.97
CA PHE A 93 -4.47 3.83 -10.56
C PHE A 93 -4.76 4.66 -11.82
N LYS A 94 -5.70 4.21 -12.66
CA LYS A 94 -6.10 4.96 -13.86
C LYS A 94 -6.79 6.27 -13.49
N ASP A 95 -7.69 6.26 -12.51
CA ASP A 95 -8.40 7.44 -12.06
C ASP A 95 -7.43 8.46 -11.44
N LEU A 96 -6.50 8.00 -10.60
CA LEU A 96 -5.43 8.84 -10.02
C LEU A 96 -4.54 9.47 -11.11
N LEU A 97 -4.15 8.69 -12.12
CA LEU A 97 -3.36 9.19 -13.24
C LEU A 97 -4.14 10.22 -14.08
N SER A 98 -5.42 9.98 -14.32
CA SER A 98 -6.28 10.89 -15.09
C SER A 98 -6.55 12.20 -14.34
N SER A 99 -6.68 12.12 -13.01
CA SER A 99 -6.97 13.25 -12.12
C SER A 99 -5.68 13.88 -11.56
N ARG A 100 -4.51 13.51 -12.06
CA ARG A 100 -3.22 14.00 -11.54
C ARG A 100 -3.11 15.51 -11.56
N ALA A 101 -3.53 16.14 -12.67
CA ALA A 101 -3.45 17.59 -12.82
C ALA A 101 -4.39 18.32 -11.85
N SER A 102 -5.61 17.80 -11.64
CA SER A 102 -6.57 18.38 -10.69
C SER A 102 -6.13 18.18 -9.24
N LEU A 103 -5.66 16.98 -8.87
CA LEU A 103 -5.13 16.68 -7.54
C LEU A 103 -3.91 17.55 -7.21
N LYS A 104 -2.99 17.73 -8.17
CA LYS A 104 -1.85 18.64 -8.01
C LYS A 104 -2.29 20.09 -7.84
N ALA A 105 -3.30 20.53 -8.59
CA ALA A 105 -3.83 21.88 -8.46
C ALA A 105 -4.50 22.10 -7.09
N GLU A 106 -5.25 21.12 -6.59
CA GLU A 106 -5.91 21.17 -5.29
C GLU A 106 -4.90 21.15 -4.13
N ALA A 107 -3.89 20.27 -4.19
CA ALA A 107 -2.79 20.23 -3.24
C ALA A 107 -2.05 21.57 -3.17
N LYS A 108 -1.75 22.15 -4.35
CA LYS A 108 -1.12 23.47 -4.43
C LYS A 108 -2.02 24.57 -3.85
N ASN A 109 -3.33 24.53 -4.13
CA ASN A 109 -4.29 25.50 -3.60
C ASN A 109 -4.39 25.46 -2.07
N ILE A 110 -4.41 24.25 -1.49
CA ILE A 110 -4.38 24.04 -0.04
C ILE A 110 -3.05 24.58 0.54
N SER A 111 -1.92 24.26 -0.10
CA SER A 111 -0.60 24.75 0.31
C SER A 111 -0.55 26.28 0.33
N THR A 112 -0.99 26.95 -0.75
CA THR A 112 -1.02 28.42 -0.82
C THR A 112 -1.97 29.04 0.20
N SER A 113 -3.10 28.40 0.49
CA SER A 113 -4.04 28.90 1.51
C SER A 113 -3.43 28.81 2.91
N PHE A 114 -2.63 27.77 3.16
CA PHE A 114 -1.94 27.61 4.43
C PHE A 114 -0.73 28.52 4.58
N GLU A 115 -0.03 28.87 3.50
CA GLU A 115 1.03 29.89 3.52
C GLU A 115 0.51 31.25 4.02
N ASP A 116 -0.68 31.67 3.58
CA ASP A 116 -1.31 32.89 4.09
C ASP A 116 -1.66 32.78 5.58
N LEU A 117 -2.19 31.63 6.02
CA LEU A 117 -2.44 31.37 7.44
C LEU A 117 -1.15 31.36 8.26
N ASP A 118 -0.08 30.77 7.75
CA ASP A 118 1.24 30.74 8.41
C ASP A 118 1.83 32.14 8.51
N ALA A 119 1.71 32.95 7.47
CA ALA A 119 2.09 34.35 7.50
C ALA A 119 1.31 35.12 8.57
N GLN A 120 -0.01 34.89 8.72
CA GLN A 120 -0.82 35.52 9.77
C GLN A 120 -0.44 35.05 11.18
N VAL A 121 -0.16 33.76 11.36
CA VAL A 121 0.27 33.15 12.63
C VAL A 121 1.63 33.71 13.06
N ASN A 122 2.57 33.79 12.13
CA ASN A 122 3.94 34.25 12.36
C ASN A 122 4.09 35.79 12.32
N SER A 123 3.08 36.52 11.85
CA SER A 123 3.12 37.99 11.74
C SER A 123 3.37 38.69 13.07
N GLU A 124 4.28 39.66 13.09
CA GLU A 124 4.49 40.54 14.25
C GLU A 124 3.51 41.73 14.28
N ALA A 125 2.57 41.79 13.35
CA ALA A 125 1.57 42.87 13.29
C ALA A 125 0.77 42.96 14.60
N GLY A 126 0.70 44.17 15.15
CA GLY A 126 0.09 44.44 16.46
C GLY A 126 1.00 44.15 17.66
N PHE A 127 2.30 43.92 17.45
CA PHE A 127 3.34 43.83 18.49
C PHE A 127 4.52 44.78 18.26
N VAL A 128 4.61 45.37 17.07
CA VAL A 128 5.62 46.38 16.69
C VAL A 128 5.10 47.78 17.05
N PRO A 129 5.89 48.62 17.74
CA PRO A 129 5.56 50.02 18.00
C PRO A 129 5.46 50.82 16.70
N GLU A 130 4.55 51.80 16.62
CA GLU A 130 4.46 52.75 15.49
C GLU A 130 5.78 53.55 15.29
N ASP A 131 6.62 53.65 16.32
CA ASP A 131 7.91 54.36 16.27
C ASP A 131 9.02 53.62 15.47
N ALA A 132 8.76 52.42 14.95
CA ALA A 132 9.73 51.64 14.16
C ALA A 132 9.51 51.74 12.64
N ALA A 133 8.39 52.32 12.19
CA ALA A 133 8.08 52.44 10.77
C ALA A 133 8.79 53.63 10.09
N ASP A 134 9.26 54.61 10.87
CA ASP A 134 9.88 55.85 10.35
C ASP A 134 11.41 55.76 10.18
N SER A 135 12.01 54.56 10.20
CA SER A 135 13.47 54.39 10.12
C SER A 135 13.97 53.54 8.94
N GLU A 136 13.12 53.21 7.96
CA GLU A 136 13.57 52.48 6.76
C GLU A 136 14.17 53.37 5.65
N GLU A 137 14.19 54.69 5.81
CA GLU A 137 14.98 55.57 4.95
C GLU A 137 16.17 56.14 5.72
N THR A 138 17.32 55.48 5.56
CA THR A 138 18.69 56.04 5.49
C THR A 138 19.66 55.19 6.32
N ALA A 139 20.41 54.31 5.66
CA ALA A 139 21.87 54.23 5.77
C ALA A 139 22.39 52.93 5.14
N GLN A 140 22.83 53.05 3.89
CA GLN A 140 23.92 52.22 3.39
C GLN A 140 25.15 52.43 4.29
N GLY A 141 25.72 51.34 4.79
CA GLY A 141 27.09 51.30 5.30
C GLY A 141 27.29 51.61 6.78
N ALA A 142 27.23 50.57 7.63
CA ALA A 142 28.19 50.36 8.71
C ALA A 142 27.92 48.99 9.37
N GLN A 143 28.94 48.14 9.40
CA GLN A 143 28.95 46.89 10.15
C GLN A 143 28.70 47.15 11.64
N ALA A 144 27.49 46.87 12.11
CA ALA A 144 27.18 46.85 13.53
C ALA A 144 27.13 45.41 14.03
N ARG A 145 28.04 45.12 14.96
CA ARG A 145 28.24 43.84 15.65
C ARG A 145 26.92 43.21 16.08
N GLY A 146 26.73 41.96 15.64
CA GLY A 146 25.58 41.14 16.02
C GLY A 146 25.46 41.02 17.52
N ALA A 147 24.38 41.58 18.07
CA ALA A 147 23.85 41.13 19.34
C ALA A 147 23.30 39.71 19.10
N PRO A 148 23.63 38.73 19.96
CA PRO A 148 23.02 37.41 19.85
C PRO A 148 21.57 37.57 20.30
N SER A 149 20.67 37.77 19.33
CA SER A 149 19.28 37.41 19.53
C SER A 149 19.29 35.91 19.76
N SER A 150 19.36 35.53 21.03
CA SER A 150 18.97 34.21 21.47
C SER A 150 17.51 34.07 21.05
N ARG A 151 17.29 33.61 19.82
CA ARG A 151 16.00 33.09 19.38
C ARG A 151 15.77 31.88 20.26
N LEU A 152 15.24 32.13 21.46
CA LEU A 152 14.69 31.09 22.30
C LEU A 152 13.69 30.38 21.38
N HIS A 153 14.00 29.14 20.98
CA HIS A 153 13.17 28.37 20.07
C HIS A 153 11.91 27.98 20.84
N LEU A 154 10.99 28.94 20.92
CA LEU A 154 9.75 28.83 21.65
C LEU A 154 8.82 27.95 20.80
N SER A 155 8.19 26.95 21.41
CA SER A 155 7.18 26.16 20.69
C SER A 155 6.08 27.07 20.18
N THR A 156 5.46 26.72 19.05
CA THR A 156 4.35 27.48 18.45
C THR A 156 3.26 27.76 19.48
N GLN A 157 2.96 26.78 20.34
CA GLN A 157 2.04 26.93 21.48
C GLN A 157 2.44 28.09 22.41
N LYS A 158 3.68 28.07 22.91
CA LYS A 158 4.18 29.09 23.85
C LYS A 158 4.29 30.46 23.19
N MET A 159 4.62 30.50 21.90
CA MET A 159 4.64 31.73 21.12
C MET A 159 3.25 32.35 21.04
N TYR A 160 2.22 31.56 20.72
CA TYR A 160 0.84 32.03 20.64
C TYR A 160 0.27 32.45 22.00
N GLU A 161 0.56 31.70 23.06
CA GLU A 161 0.18 32.06 24.43
C GLU A 161 0.78 33.40 24.86
N LEU A 162 2.07 33.62 24.55
CA LEU A 162 2.75 34.87 24.87
C LEU A 162 2.18 36.04 24.04
N LYS A 163 2.03 35.84 22.73
CA LYS A 163 1.47 36.80 21.78
C LYS A 163 0.06 37.23 22.19
N THR A 164 -0.79 36.28 22.56
CA THR A 164 -2.16 36.54 23.01
C THR A 164 -2.19 37.35 24.32
N LYS A 165 -1.33 37.00 25.29
CA LYS A 165 -1.21 37.75 26.56
C LYS A 165 -0.68 39.17 26.39
N LEU A 166 0.25 39.38 25.45
CA LEU A 166 0.82 40.70 25.18
C LEU A 166 -0.21 41.70 24.60
N ARG A 167 -1.29 41.23 23.96
CA ARG A 167 -2.38 42.09 23.48
C ARG A 167 -3.25 42.67 24.60
N CYS A 168 -3.14 42.14 25.81
CA CYS A 168 -3.92 42.58 26.97
C CYS A 168 -3.27 43.72 27.76
N SER A 169 -1.97 44.00 27.58
CA SER A 169 -1.22 44.76 28.59
C SER A 169 -1.13 46.26 28.35
N CYS A 170 -1.37 47.01 29.43
CA CYS A 170 -1.43 48.45 29.54
C CYS A 170 -0.24 48.93 30.39
N GLU A 171 1.01 48.87 29.92
CA GLU A 171 2.13 49.44 30.71
C GLU A 171 2.26 50.95 30.46
N GLY A 172 1.57 51.71 31.32
CA GLY A 172 1.60 53.16 31.40
C GLY A 172 0.98 53.68 32.69
N ALA A 173 1.39 53.16 33.84
CA ALA A 173 1.04 53.77 35.13
C ALA A 173 1.97 54.97 35.40
N PRO A 174 1.47 56.19 35.65
CA PRO A 174 2.31 57.32 36.02
C PRO A 174 2.84 57.10 37.44
N GLY A 175 4.15 56.85 37.59
CA GLY A 175 4.76 56.78 38.93
C GLY A 175 6.10 56.05 39.13
N SER A 176 6.71 55.44 38.12
CA SER A 176 7.98 54.72 38.31
C SER A 176 9.18 55.47 37.72
N THR A 177 9.86 56.25 38.56
CA THR A 177 11.28 56.60 38.41
C THR A 177 12.12 55.32 38.51
N GLY A 178 12.26 54.59 37.41
CA GLY A 178 13.05 53.36 37.35
C GLY A 178 13.73 53.26 36.00
N ARG A 179 15.07 53.33 36.01
CA ARG A 179 15.94 53.18 34.84
C ARG A 179 15.90 51.72 34.37
N GLY A 180 14.90 51.36 33.58
CA GLY A 180 14.74 50.06 32.92
C GLY A 180 14.52 50.26 31.42
N ARG A 181 15.05 49.35 30.59
CA ARG A 181 14.95 49.39 29.12
C ARG A 181 13.50 49.60 28.65
N PRO A 182 13.27 50.31 27.52
CA PRO A 182 11.94 50.43 26.96
C PRO A 182 11.47 49.06 26.46
N GLN A 183 10.62 48.39 27.24
CA GLN A 183 10.01 47.14 26.87
C GLN A 183 8.84 47.45 25.89
N ARG A 184 8.99 46.92 24.67
CA ARG A 184 8.00 46.71 23.60
C ARG A 184 6.59 47.27 23.87
N ARG A 185 6.30 48.42 23.26
CA ARG A 185 5.00 49.11 23.32
C ARG A 185 4.11 48.60 22.18
N GLY A 186 3.33 47.55 22.43
CA GLY A 186 2.30 47.05 21.49
C GLY A 186 0.95 47.78 21.66
N PRO A 187 0.06 47.77 20.65
CA PRO A 187 -1.29 48.33 20.74
C PRO A 187 -2.15 47.56 21.74
N ASP A 188 -2.40 48.19 22.88
CA ASP A 188 -3.21 47.63 23.96
C ASP A 188 -4.73 47.77 23.67
N VAL A 189 -5.42 46.63 23.67
CA VAL A 189 -6.88 46.55 23.50
C VAL A 189 -7.60 47.24 24.67
N VAL A 190 -7.06 47.14 25.89
CA VAL A 190 -7.65 47.73 27.10
C VAL A 190 -7.53 49.25 27.06
N ASN A 191 -6.36 49.80 26.72
CA ASN A 191 -6.17 51.24 26.55
C ASN A 191 -7.05 51.81 25.44
N ARG A 192 -7.21 51.09 24.32
CA ARG A 192 -8.14 51.49 23.26
C ARG A 192 -9.58 51.57 23.76
N ALA A 193 -10.01 50.62 24.60
CA ALA A 193 -11.32 50.63 25.22
C ALA A 193 -11.48 51.81 26.21
N ILE A 194 -10.47 52.08 27.04
CA ILE A 194 -10.44 53.24 27.95
C ILE A 194 -10.59 54.53 27.16
N LEU A 195 -9.76 54.76 26.13
CA LEU A 195 -9.82 55.95 25.30
C LEU A 195 -11.17 56.11 24.60
N SER A 196 -11.75 55.01 24.10
CA SER A 196 -13.09 55.03 23.52
C SER A 196 -14.17 55.43 24.55
N CYS A 197 -14.05 54.94 25.79
CA CYS A 197 -14.92 55.33 26.90
C CYS A 197 -14.80 56.82 27.24
N HIS A 198 -13.57 57.35 27.35
CA HIS A 198 -13.34 58.77 27.59
C HIS A 198 -14.00 59.65 26.51
N ARG A 199 -13.82 59.30 25.23
CA ARG A 199 -14.43 60.01 24.11
C ARG A 199 -15.96 59.96 24.16
N TRP A 200 -16.54 58.84 24.57
CA TRP A 200 -18.00 58.71 24.72
C TRP A 200 -18.55 59.64 25.80
N PHE A 201 -17.89 59.73 26.96
CA PHE A 201 -18.28 60.67 28.02
C PHE A 201 -18.18 62.13 27.56
N ASP A 202 -17.14 62.49 26.81
CA ASP A 202 -16.99 63.82 26.22
C ASP A 202 -18.13 64.17 25.26
N GLN A 203 -18.44 63.23 24.35
CA GLN A 203 -19.52 63.41 23.39
C GLN A 203 -20.87 63.56 24.08
N LYS A 204 -21.14 62.75 25.10
CA LYS A 204 -22.41 62.80 25.85
C LYS A 204 -22.53 64.03 26.74
N HIS A 205 -21.43 64.53 27.29
CA HIS A 205 -21.42 65.79 28.02
C HIS A 205 -21.82 66.96 27.11
N GLN A 206 -21.24 67.05 25.92
CA GLN A 206 -21.59 68.09 24.93
C GLN A 206 -23.05 67.98 24.48
N GLU A 207 -23.53 66.77 24.22
CA GLU A 207 -24.92 66.53 23.81
C GLU A 207 -25.91 66.91 24.93
N CYS A 208 -25.59 66.60 26.18
CA CYS A 208 -26.36 66.98 27.37
C CYS A 208 -26.42 68.51 27.53
N MET A 209 -25.26 69.17 27.43
CA MET A 209 -25.15 70.63 27.52
C MET A 209 -25.97 71.36 26.45
N ARG A 210 -26.13 70.76 25.27
CA ARG A 210 -26.93 71.31 24.18
C ARG A 210 -28.44 71.08 24.37
N ARG A 211 -28.84 70.01 25.06
CA ARG A 211 -30.24 69.56 25.17
C ARG A 211 -30.98 70.16 26.36
N ILE A 212 -30.28 70.52 27.44
CA ILE A 212 -30.88 71.16 28.62
C ILE A 212 -30.63 72.67 28.55
N SER A 213 -31.66 73.43 28.16
CA SER A 213 -31.52 74.87 27.88
C SER A 213 -31.53 75.78 29.12
N VAL A 214 -31.69 75.23 30.34
CA VAL A 214 -31.77 76.02 31.58
C VAL A 214 -30.37 76.17 32.19
N PRO A 215 -29.77 77.38 32.25
CA PRO A 215 -28.34 77.57 32.51
C PRO A 215 -27.84 77.07 33.88
N LEU A 216 -28.68 77.12 34.93
CA LEU A 216 -28.35 76.60 36.26
C LEU A 216 -28.57 75.08 36.39
N LEU A 217 -29.60 74.53 35.73
CA LEU A 217 -29.95 73.11 35.83
C LEU A 217 -29.11 72.24 34.88
N ASN A 218 -28.66 72.79 33.75
CA ASN A 218 -27.84 72.09 32.76
C ASN A 218 -26.52 71.58 33.35
N HIS A 219 -25.81 72.46 34.07
CA HIS A 219 -24.56 72.06 34.72
C HIS A 219 -24.76 71.01 35.83
N LEU A 220 -25.89 71.04 36.55
CA LEU A 220 -26.21 70.05 37.58
C LEU A 220 -26.55 68.68 36.95
N PHE A 221 -27.40 68.65 35.94
CA PHE A 221 -27.82 67.40 35.27
C PHE A 221 -26.73 66.78 34.39
N CYS A 222 -25.83 67.58 33.81
CA CYS A 222 -24.75 67.09 32.94
C CYS A 222 -23.43 66.85 33.68
N LEU A 223 -23.34 67.17 34.98
CA LEU A 223 -22.19 66.89 35.85
C LEU A 223 -21.75 65.42 35.81
N PRO A 224 -22.66 64.41 35.83
CA PRO A 224 -22.25 63.01 35.82
C PRO A 224 -21.42 62.61 34.59
N MET A 225 -21.61 63.29 33.46
CA MET A 225 -20.85 63.02 32.23
C MET A 225 -19.40 63.51 32.29
N LYS A 226 -19.00 64.28 33.32
CA LYS A 226 -17.60 64.65 33.56
C LYS A 226 -16.81 63.60 34.34
N PHE A 227 -17.48 62.62 34.95
CA PHE A 227 -16.85 61.60 35.77
C PHE A 227 -16.24 60.47 34.93
N LYS A 228 -15.13 60.78 34.23
CA LYS A 228 -14.45 59.80 33.37
C LYS A 228 -13.65 58.74 34.14
N PHE A 229 -13.50 58.88 35.46
CA PHE A 229 -12.79 57.90 36.29
C PHE A 229 -13.45 56.51 36.25
N PHE A 230 -14.73 56.41 35.88
CA PHE A 230 -15.39 55.12 35.66
C PHE A 230 -14.78 54.33 34.49
N CYS A 231 -14.15 55.00 33.52
CA CYS A 231 -13.46 54.33 32.41
C CYS A 231 -12.21 53.57 32.89
N ASP A 232 -11.58 54.00 33.99
CA ASP A 232 -10.42 53.33 34.56
C ASP A 232 -10.75 51.96 35.18
N ILE A 233 -12.03 51.65 35.41
CA ILE A 233 -12.47 50.30 35.83
C ILE A 233 -12.09 49.26 34.77
N ALA A 234 -11.96 49.64 33.50
CA ALA A 234 -11.48 48.76 32.44
C ALA A 234 -10.04 48.27 32.69
N LYS A 235 -9.24 48.88 33.57
CA LYS A 235 -7.94 48.34 34.00
C LYS A 235 -8.08 47.00 34.73
N VAL A 236 -9.20 46.76 35.42
CA VAL A 236 -9.49 45.44 36.01
C VAL A 236 -9.66 44.37 34.92
N MET A 237 -10.11 44.77 33.73
CA MET A 237 -10.24 43.88 32.57
C MET A 237 -8.88 43.44 32.02
N GLU A 238 -7.78 44.14 32.28
CA GLU A 238 -6.43 43.69 31.89
C GLU A 238 -6.04 42.40 32.63
N VAL A 239 -6.22 42.39 33.95
CA VAL A 239 -5.94 41.21 34.81
C VAL A 239 -6.83 40.04 34.41
N TRP A 240 -8.10 40.33 34.10
CA TRP A 240 -9.04 39.34 33.58
C TRP A 240 -8.61 38.82 32.19
N CYS A 241 -8.26 39.70 31.25
CA CYS A 241 -7.81 39.36 29.89
C CYS A 241 -6.59 38.44 29.92
N ARG A 242 -5.59 38.76 30.76
CA ARG A 242 -4.36 37.97 30.89
C ARG A 242 -4.58 36.58 31.50
N SER A 243 -5.62 36.41 32.32
CA SER A 243 -5.94 35.16 33.01
C SER A 243 -7.03 34.32 32.35
N ARG A 244 -7.86 34.92 31.49
CA ARG A 244 -9.07 34.29 30.91
C ARG A 244 -9.08 34.15 29.39
N ILE A 245 -8.03 34.54 28.68
CA ILE A 245 -7.85 34.17 27.26
C ILE A 245 -6.88 32.98 27.18
N PRO A 246 -7.36 31.75 27.44
CA PRO A 246 -6.56 30.56 27.16
C PRO A 246 -6.42 30.41 25.65
N VAL A 247 -5.21 30.09 25.21
CA VAL A 247 -5.01 29.44 23.92
C VAL A 247 -5.31 27.95 24.14
N GLU A 248 -6.04 27.32 23.22
CA GLU A 248 -6.34 25.89 23.29
C GLU A 248 -5.04 25.09 23.56
N GLY A 249 -5.08 24.15 24.51
CA GLY A 249 -3.87 23.49 25.02
C GLY A 249 -3.09 22.68 23.97
N ASN A 250 -3.73 22.34 22.84
CA ASN A 250 -3.16 21.56 21.75
C ASN A 250 -2.98 22.36 20.44
N PHE A 251 -3.23 23.68 20.44
CA PHE A 251 -3.18 24.49 19.23
C PHE A 251 -1.82 24.39 18.52
N GLY A 252 -0.73 24.58 19.25
CA GLY A 252 0.63 24.55 18.69
C GLY A 252 1.02 23.19 18.13
N GLN A 253 0.69 22.09 18.82
CA GLN A 253 0.97 20.74 18.30
C GLN A 253 0.15 20.45 17.03
N THR A 254 -1.12 20.86 17.02
CA THR A 254 -2.00 20.69 15.85
C THR A 254 -1.48 21.52 14.68
N TYR A 255 -1.06 22.76 14.93
CA TYR A 255 -0.47 23.63 13.93
C TYR A 255 0.83 23.06 13.36
N ASP A 256 1.73 22.63 14.23
CA ASP A 256 3.03 22.07 13.82
C ASP A 256 2.83 20.78 13.00
N SER A 257 1.87 19.93 13.39
CA SER A 257 1.48 18.73 12.66
C SER A 257 0.85 19.04 11.29
N LEU A 258 -0.02 20.05 11.21
CA LEU A 258 -0.62 20.49 9.95
C LEU A 258 0.40 21.13 9.01
N ASN A 259 1.29 21.98 9.54
CA ASN A 259 2.37 22.59 8.77
C ASN A 259 3.29 21.53 8.17
N GLN A 260 3.64 20.49 8.93
CA GLN A 260 4.42 19.37 8.41
C GLN A 260 3.66 18.56 7.34
N SER A 261 2.37 18.31 7.56
CA SER A 261 1.52 17.54 6.62
C SER A 261 1.35 18.27 5.29
N ILE A 262 1.20 19.59 5.31
CA ILE A 262 1.01 20.41 4.11
C ILE A 262 2.30 20.54 3.31
N ARG A 263 3.46 20.63 3.97
CA ARG A 263 4.77 20.56 3.31
C ARG A 263 4.97 19.24 2.58
N GLY A 264 4.55 18.12 3.19
CA GLY A 264 4.57 16.81 2.52
C GLY A 264 3.63 16.74 1.32
N LEU A 265 2.44 17.36 1.42
CA LEU A 265 1.44 17.36 0.36
C LEU A 265 1.95 18.00 -0.95
N ASP A 266 2.67 19.12 -0.86
CA ASP A 266 3.22 19.81 -2.03
C ASP A 266 4.33 19.00 -2.73
N GLU A 267 5.15 18.29 -1.96
CA GLU A 267 6.26 17.47 -2.47
C GLU A 267 5.79 16.13 -3.07
N GLU A 268 4.81 15.47 -2.46
CA GLU A 268 4.48 14.06 -2.74
C GLU A 268 3.61 13.84 -4.00
N PHE A 269 2.79 14.82 -4.41
CA PHE A 269 2.02 14.75 -5.66
C PHE A 269 2.85 14.95 -6.94
N SER A 270 4.17 15.11 -6.83
CA SER A 270 5.07 15.19 -7.98
C SER A 270 5.28 13.83 -8.69
N ALA A 271 4.85 12.71 -8.11
CA ALA A 271 5.12 11.37 -8.62
C ALA A 271 4.69 11.17 -10.10
N ASN A 272 5.70 11.03 -10.97
CA ASN A 272 5.53 10.47 -12.33
C ASN A 272 5.35 8.96 -12.15
N ILE A 273 4.10 8.51 -11.97
CA ILE A 273 3.80 7.08 -11.92
C ILE A 273 3.86 6.55 -13.36
N ASP A 274 5.02 6.05 -13.77
CA ASP A 274 5.19 5.33 -15.03
C ASP A 274 4.79 3.87 -14.80
N ILE A 275 3.53 3.54 -15.13
CA ILE A 275 3.05 2.16 -15.07
C ILE A 275 3.61 1.43 -16.28
N LYS A 276 4.80 0.85 -16.11
CA LYS A 276 5.33 -0.11 -17.07
C LYS A 276 4.54 -1.40 -16.90
N GLU A 277 3.60 -1.67 -17.79
CA GLU A 277 2.90 -2.96 -17.88
C GLU A 277 3.92 -4.02 -18.33
N GLU A 278 4.74 -4.47 -17.40
CA GLU A 278 5.61 -5.61 -17.64
C GLU A 278 4.69 -6.82 -17.76
N ARG A 279 4.56 -7.38 -18.97
CA ARG A 279 3.94 -8.69 -19.18
C ARG A 279 4.80 -9.72 -18.48
N GLN A 280 4.68 -9.82 -17.16
CA GLN A 280 5.33 -10.85 -16.39
C GLN A 280 4.65 -12.17 -16.72
N ALA A 281 5.22 -12.86 -17.71
CA ALA A 281 5.04 -14.29 -17.92
C ALA A 281 5.46 -15.12 -16.68
N ALA A 282 5.99 -14.48 -15.64
CA ALA A 282 6.52 -15.09 -14.43
C ALA A 282 5.44 -15.45 -13.38
N VAL A 283 4.30 -14.76 -13.29
CA VAL A 283 3.26 -15.09 -12.28
C VAL A 283 2.49 -16.38 -12.65
N LEU A 284 2.55 -16.79 -13.92
CA LEU A 284 2.07 -18.07 -14.40
C LEU A 284 3.21 -18.74 -15.16
N GLY A 285 4.17 -19.22 -14.38
CA GLY A 285 5.47 -19.72 -14.81
C GLY A 285 5.42 -20.52 -16.12
N VAL A 286 6.21 -20.01 -17.06
CA VAL A 286 6.60 -20.64 -18.33
C VAL A 286 5.44 -20.83 -19.30
N ASN A 287 5.65 -20.34 -20.51
CA ASN A 287 4.82 -20.64 -21.69
C ASN A 287 5.04 -22.11 -22.12
N LEU A 288 4.98 -23.07 -21.18
CA LEU A 288 5.00 -24.49 -21.46
C LEU A 288 3.67 -24.81 -22.13
N SER A 289 3.72 -24.87 -23.45
CA SER A 289 2.64 -25.48 -24.20
C SER A 289 2.49 -26.91 -23.69
N TRP A 290 1.34 -27.21 -23.07
CA TRP A 290 0.99 -28.58 -22.68
C TRP A 290 1.18 -29.55 -23.85
N GLN A 291 0.96 -29.08 -25.09
CA GLN A 291 1.19 -29.88 -26.29
C GLN A 291 2.63 -30.40 -26.32
N HIS A 292 3.63 -29.56 -26.03
CA HIS A 292 5.04 -29.94 -26.07
C HIS A 292 5.40 -31.02 -25.03
N VAL A 293 4.94 -30.83 -23.79
CA VAL A 293 5.15 -31.80 -22.70
C VAL A 293 4.42 -33.11 -23.01
N SER A 294 3.18 -33.03 -23.50
CA SER A 294 2.39 -34.22 -23.85
C SER A 294 3.02 -35.01 -25.00
N THR A 295 3.56 -34.32 -26.02
CA THR A 295 4.22 -34.97 -27.16
C THR A 295 5.52 -35.62 -26.73
N GLU A 296 6.33 -34.97 -25.90
CA GLU A 296 7.61 -35.50 -25.42
C GLU A 296 7.42 -36.76 -24.56
N VAL A 297 6.43 -36.73 -23.65
CA VAL A 297 6.09 -37.89 -22.82
C VAL A 297 5.54 -39.02 -23.68
N ARG A 298 4.61 -38.74 -24.61
CA ARG A 298 4.02 -39.75 -25.49
C ARG A 298 5.06 -40.39 -26.40
N GLU A 299 5.97 -39.61 -26.96
CA GLU A 299 7.05 -40.11 -27.81
C GLU A 299 8.04 -40.97 -27.01
N SER A 300 8.32 -40.59 -25.76
CA SER A 300 9.16 -41.39 -24.87
C SER A 300 8.53 -42.74 -24.54
N VAL A 301 7.21 -42.77 -24.29
CA VAL A 301 6.45 -44.01 -24.04
C VAL A 301 6.44 -44.91 -25.28
N GLN A 302 6.16 -44.35 -26.46
CA GLN A 302 6.17 -45.10 -27.72
C GLN A 302 7.55 -45.67 -28.06
N ARG A 303 8.63 -44.91 -27.83
CA ARG A 303 9.99 -45.41 -28.04
C ARG A 303 10.33 -46.57 -27.11
N GLN A 304 9.89 -46.52 -25.84
CA GLN A 304 10.11 -47.62 -24.90
C GLN A 304 9.30 -48.85 -25.30
N GLU A 305 8.05 -48.68 -25.72
CA GLU A 305 7.19 -49.77 -26.21
C GLU A 305 7.83 -50.50 -27.40
N ALA A 306 8.28 -49.77 -28.42
CA ALA A 306 8.89 -50.36 -29.60
C ALA A 306 10.15 -51.18 -29.26
N ARG A 307 11.01 -50.67 -28.35
CA ARG A 307 12.20 -51.40 -27.90
C ARG A 307 11.84 -52.67 -27.15
N LEU A 308 10.82 -52.61 -26.29
CA LEU A 308 10.43 -53.74 -25.45
C LEU A 308 9.67 -54.81 -26.26
N GLN A 309 8.84 -54.41 -27.22
CA GLN A 309 8.23 -55.32 -28.21
C GLN A 309 9.29 -56.04 -29.03
N TRP A 310 10.32 -55.32 -29.50
CA TRP A 310 11.43 -55.92 -30.23
C TRP A 310 12.22 -56.91 -29.36
N ALA A 311 12.52 -56.55 -28.12
CA ALA A 311 13.22 -57.43 -27.18
C ALA A 311 12.42 -58.70 -26.85
N LEU A 312 11.10 -58.59 -26.70
CA LEU A 312 10.22 -59.73 -26.48
C LEU A 312 10.10 -60.62 -27.71
N GLY A 313 10.06 -60.03 -28.91
CA GLY A 313 10.10 -60.78 -30.17
C GLY A 313 11.39 -61.60 -30.28
N LEU A 314 12.53 -60.98 -30.01
CA LEU A 314 13.83 -61.65 -29.97
C LEU A 314 13.85 -62.77 -28.92
N LEU A 315 13.37 -62.50 -27.71
CA LEU A 315 13.23 -63.49 -26.65
C LEU A 315 12.37 -64.67 -27.11
N HIS A 316 11.21 -64.41 -27.73
CA HIS A 316 10.30 -65.46 -28.18
C HIS A 316 10.94 -66.36 -29.25
N VAL A 317 11.72 -65.79 -30.17
CA VAL A 317 12.50 -66.56 -31.15
C VAL A 317 13.59 -67.39 -30.48
N LEU A 318 14.36 -66.80 -29.56
CA LEU A 318 15.41 -67.50 -28.81
C LEU A 318 14.85 -68.66 -28.00
N MET A 319 13.72 -68.45 -27.31
CA MET A 319 13.03 -69.50 -26.56
C MET A 319 12.46 -70.57 -27.50
N SER A 320 11.90 -70.20 -28.65
CA SER A 320 11.42 -71.18 -29.65
C SER A 320 12.56 -72.05 -30.20
N CYS A 321 13.72 -71.45 -30.52
CA CYS A 321 14.91 -72.18 -30.94
C CYS A 321 15.46 -73.08 -29.83
N ALA A 322 15.56 -72.58 -28.60
CA ALA A 322 16.01 -73.37 -27.45
C ALA A 322 15.08 -74.56 -27.18
N PHE A 323 13.76 -74.40 -27.39
CA PHE A 323 12.78 -75.47 -27.20
C PHE A 323 13.02 -76.61 -28.19
N LEU A 324 13.26 -76.28 -29.46
CA LEU A 324 13.58 -77.25 -30.51
C LEU A 324 14.91 -77.96 -30.24
N LEU A 325 15.93 -77.26 -29.73
CA LEU A 325 17.22 -77.85 -29.39
C LEU A 325 17.14 -78.81 -28.19
N VAL A 326 16.34 -78.47 -27.17
CA VAL A 326 16.10 -79.33 -26.00
C VAL A 326 15.26 -80.58 -26.36
N LEU A 327 14.38 -80.48 -27.36
CA LEU A 327 13.59 -81.58 -27.88
C LEU A 327 14.35 -82.53 -28.82
N HIS A 328 15.36 -82.00 -29.52
CA HIS A 328 16.19 -82.77 -30.45
C HIS A 328 17.42 -83.42 -29.76
N SER A 329 17.75 -83.01 -28.54
CA SER A 329 18.79 -83.57 -27.67
C SER A 329 18.27 -84.71 -26.79
#